data_AF-A0A2A5LVQ6-F1
#
_entry.id   AF-A0A2A5LVQ6-F1
#
_cell.length_a   1.000
_cell.length_b   1.000
_cell.length_c   1.000
_cell.angle_alpha   90.00
_cell.angle_beta   90.00
_cell.angle_gamma   90.00
#
_symmetry.space_group_name_H-M   'P 1'
#
loop_
_entity.id
_entity.type
_entity.pdbx_description
1 polymer ?
#
loop_
_entity_poly.entity_id
_entity_poly.type
_entity_poly.pdbx_seq_one_letter_code
_entity_poly.pdbx_strand_id
1 'polypeptide(L)'
;MVEYAKDMWVLATEGEKQGVLFFVVIYAFAVCLYSFLRQVLITQWPVAKGFLKSVSVGKWGSTTMGLSFQDYKADSLYVYQVSEKTYQGKRVSPWVIVASHNARFLIKGQLNNIKENDDGTVDVFYNPRKPEKSYLVKPGFFGMVITFGIAVLPLYFYLNAYL
;
A
#
# COMPACT_ATOMS: atom_id res chain seq x y z
N MET A 1 3.24 32.90 -0.14
CA MET A 1 3.06 31.54 -0.70
C MET A 1 3.41 31.48 -2.18
N VAL A 2 2.75 32.24 -3.05
CA VAL A 2 3.07 32.23 -4.50
C VAL A 2 4.47 32.80 -4.78
N GLU A 3 4.86 33.86 -4.07
CA GLU A 3 6.22 34.42 -4.16
C GLU A 3 7.27 33.42 -3.69
N TYR A 4 7.11 32.84 -2.50
CA TYR A 4 7.98 31.77 -2.01
C TYR A 4 8.14 30.61 -3.01
N ALA A 5 7.05 30.17 -3.65
CA ALA A 5 7.12 29.11 -4.66
C ALA A 5 7.91 29.52 -5.91
N LYS A 6 7.85 30.80 -6.31
CA LYS A 6 8.68 31.35 -7.40
C LYS A 6 10.15 31.39 -7.00
N ASP A 7 10.45 31.80 -5.78
CA ASP A 7 11.83 31.84 -5.28
C ASP A 7 12.41 30.42 -5.20
N MET A 8 11.63 29.45 -4.71
CA MET A 8 12.03 28.05 -4.69
C MET A 8 12.22 27.47 -6.09
N TRP A 9 11.45 27.93 -7.08
CA TRP A 9 11.64 27.54 -8.48
C TRP A 9 12.98 28.03 -9.03
N VAL A 10 13.33 29.30 -8.79
CA VAL A 10 14.63 29.86 -9.19
C VAL A 10 15.77 29.08 -8.54
N LEU A 11 15.71 28.88 -7.22
CA LEU A 11 16.69 28.09 -6.48
C LEU A 11 16.81 26.66 -7.02
N ALA A 12 15.69 26.01 -7.36
CA ALA A 12 15.71 24.67 -7.93
C ALA A 12 16.40 24.63 -9.30
N THR A 13 16.19 25.65 -10.15
CA THR A 13 16.85 25.75 -11.45
C THR A 13 18.34 26.05 -11.34
N GLU A 14 18.77 26.72 -10.28
CA GLU A 14 20.17 26.99 -9.96
C GLU A 14 20.86 25.79 -9.29
N GLY A 15 20.11 24.73 -8.97
CA GLY A 15 20.63 23.54 -8.30
C GLY A 15 20.78 23.70 -6.79
N GLU A 16 20.24 24.77 -6.22
CA GLU A 16 20.30 25.05 -4.79
C GLU A 16 19.46 24.04 -3.99
N LYS A 17 20.06 23.54 -2.91
CA LYS A 17 19.52 22.42 -2.11
C LYS A 17 18.11 22.73 -1.60
N GLN A 18 17.85 23.95 -1.17
CA GLN A 18 16.56 24.37 -0.63
C GLN A 18 15.44 24.29 -1.68
N GLY A 19 15.69 24.78 -2.90
CA GLY A 19 14.71 24.76 -3.99
C GLY A 19 14.40 23.33 -4.44
N VAL A 20 15.42 22.50 -4.62
CA VAL A 20 15.23 21.08 -4.99
C VAL A 20 14.45 20.33 -3.91
N LEU A 21 14.83 20.48 -2.64
CA LEU A 21 14.14 19.81 -1.54
C LEU A 21 12.69 20.24 -1.40
N PHE A 22 12.36 21.52 -1.66
CA PHE A 22 10.98 22.00 -1.63
C PHE A 22 10.05 21.18 -2.52
N PHE A 23 10.42 21.00 -3.80
CA PHE A 23 9.60 20.25 -4.75
C PHE A 23 9.58 18.75 -4.45
N VAL A 24 10.71 18.17 -4.03
CA VAL A 24 10.78 16.76 -3.63
C VAL A 24 9.84 16.48 -2.46
N VAL A 25 9.86 17.35 -1.45
CA VAL A 25 9.03 17.22 -0.25
C VAL A 25 7.55 17.41 -0.56
N ILE A 26 7.18 18.41 -1.37
CA ILE A 26 5.80 18.61 -1.80
C ILE A 26 5.29 17.41 -2.61
N TYR A 27 6.11 16.92 -3.54
CA TYR A 27 5.76 15.75 -4.34
C TYR A 27 5.56 14.51 -3.47
N ALA A 28 6.51 14.23 -2.57
CA ALA A 28 6.41 13.12 -1.64
C ALA A 28 5.16 13.23 -0.75
N PHE A 29 4.90 14.42 -0.19
CA PHE A 29 3.71 14.70 0.59
C PHE A 29 2.42 14.42 -0.20
N ALA A 30 2.31 14.91 -1.43
CA ALA A 30 1.12 14.72 -2.26
C ALA A 30 0.86 13.23 -2.57
N VAL A 31 1.89 12.48 -2.96
CA VAL A 31 1.78 11.05 -3.31
C VAL A 31 1.46 10.21 -2.06
N CYS A 32 2.14 10.47 -0.95
CA CYS A 32 1.93 9.73 0.29
C CYS A 32 0.58 10.07 0.93
N LEU A 33 0.15 11.34 0.90
CA LEU A 33 -1.16 11.74 1.38
C LEU A 33 -2.27 11.11 0.55
N TYR A 34 -2.15 11.09 -0.77
CA TYR A 34 -3.10 10.38 -1.64
C TYR A 34 -3.19 8.89 -1.28
N SER A 35 -2.04 8.25 -1.02
CA SER A 35 -1.97 6.84 -0.61
C SER A 35 -2.63 6.61 0.75
N PHE A 36 -2.41 7.50 1.71
CA PHE A 36 -3.05 7.48 3.03
C PHE A 36 -4.57 7.63 2.93
N LEU A 37 -5.06 8.62 2.19
CA LEU A 37 -6.50 8.83 1.97
C LEU A 37 -7.16 7.60 1.34
N ARG A 38 -6.45 6.93 0.42
CA ARG A 38 -6.91 5.68 -0.19
C ARG A 38 -6.96 4.53 0.82
N GLN A 39 -5.99 4.42 1.71
CA GLN A 39 -6.02 3.43 2.79
C GLN A 39 -7.21 3.68 3.71
N VAL A 40 -7.44 4.92 4.15
CA VAL A 40 -8.59 5.31 4.97
C VAL A 40 -9.90 4.93 4.27
N LEU A 41 -10.05 5.25 2.99
CA LEU A 41 -11.25 4.90 2.23
C LEU A 41 -11.48 3.38 2.14
N ILE A 42 -10.42 2.57 2.05
CA ILE A 42 -10.54 1.11 2.01
C ILE A 42 -11.00 0.54 3.36
N THR A 43 -10.70 1.20 4.49
CA THR A 43 -11.19 0.74 5.80
C THR A 43 -12.72 0.72 5.90
N GLN A 44 -13.40 1.55 5.11
CA GLN A 44 -14.85 1.68 5.05
C GLN A 44 -15.49 0.73 4.03
N TRP A 45 -14.70 -0.12 3.35
CA TRP A 45 -15.27 -1.02 2.36
C TRP A 45 -16.15 -2.10 3.01
N PRO A 46 -17.30 -2.41 2.37
CA PRO A 46 -18.16 -3.50 2.78
C PRO A 46 -17.46 -4.85 2.66
N VAL A 47 -18.00 -5.83 3.39
CA VAL A 47 -17.48 -7.20 3.46
C VAL A 47 -18.44 -8.12 2.73
N ALA A 48 -17.91 -9.02 1.92
CA ALA A 48 -18.62 -10.16 1.35
C ALA A 48 -17.90 -11.44 1.77
N LYS A 49 -18.66 -12.52 1.97
CA LYS A 49 -18.08 -13.84 2.17
C LYS A 49 -17.63 -14.42 0.83
N GLY A 50 -16.45 -15.01 0.82
CA GLY A 50 -15.88 -15.67 -0.36
C GLY A 50 -15.19 -16.98 -0.04
N PHE A 51 -14.75 -17.69 -1.07
CA PHE A 51 -13.97 -18.90 -0.96
C PHE A 51 -12.57 -18.69 -1.51
N LEU A 52 -11.59 -19.14 -0.73
CA LEU A 52 -10.20 -19.12 -1.10
C LEU A 52 -9.89 -20.33 -1.99
N LYS A 53 -9.54 -20.10 -3.26
CA LYS A 53 -9.16 -21.19 -4.19
C LYS A 53 -7.70 -21.55 -4.07
N SER A 54 -6.83 -20.57 -3.85
CA SER A 54 -5.42 -20.80 -3.58
C SER A 54 -4.82 -19.62 -2.82
N VAL A 55 -3.92 -19.93 -1.89
CA VAL A 55 -2.99 -18.97 -1.28
C VAL A 55 -1.60 -19.54 -1.48
N SER A 56 -0.76 -18.79 -2.19
CA SER A 56 0.63 -19.16 -2.40
C SER A 56 1.52 -17.94 -2.16
N VAL A 57 2.69 -18.19 -1.59
CA VAL A 57 3.76 -17.19 -1.59
C VAL A 57 4.51 -17.37 -2.91
N GLY A 58 4.16 -16.54 -3.90
CA GLY A 58 4.84 -16.53 -5.19
C GLY A 58 6.24 -15.93 -5.07
N LYS A 59 7.22 -16.53 -5.75
CA LYS A 59 8.54 -15.93 -5.95
C LYS A 59 8.41 -14.84 -7.03
N TRP A 60 8.82 -13.62 -6.72
CA TRP A 60 8.94 -12.51 -7.66
C TRP A 60 10.40 -12.44 -8.12
N GLY A 61 10.64 -12.56 -9.43
CA GLY A 61 11.97 -12.35 -10.03
C GLY A 61 12.62 -13.61 -10.64
N SER A 62 13.64 -13.39 -11.47
CA SER A 62 14.43 -14.42 -12.14
C SER A 62 15.08 -15.36 -11.12
N THR A 63 15.04 -16.66 -11.40
CA THR A 63 15.66 -17.75 -10.64
C THR A 63 17.18 -17.70 -10.71
N THR A 64 17.82 -16.59 -10.31
CA THR A 64 19.27 -16.48 -10.29
C THR A 64 19.78 -16.95 -8.93
N MET A 65 20.61 -17.97 -9.00
CA MET A 65 21.28 -18.75 -7.96
C MET A 65 21.77 -17.90 -6.76
N GLY A 66 20.93 -17.78 -5.72
CA GLY A 66 21.27 -17.10 -4.47
C GLY A 66 20.06 -16.98 -3.54
N LEU A 67 20.12 -17.58 -2.34
CA LEU A 67 19.03 -17.56 -1.35
C LEU A 67 18.61 -16.14 -0.91
N SER A 68 19.48 -15.13 -1.09
CA SER A 68 19.24 -13.75 -0.66
C SER A 68 18.51 -12.87 -1.68
N PHE A 69 18.39 -13.28 -2.96
CA PHE A 69 17.81 -12.47 -4.04
C PHE A 69 16.42 -12.94 -4.48
N GLN A 70 15.76 -13.76 -3.64
CA GLN A 70 14.39 -14.19 -3.90
C GLN A 70 13.44 -13.21 -3.21
N ASP A 71 12.76 -12.39 -4.02
CA ASP A 71 11.65 -11.59 -3.56
C ASP A 71 10.41 -12.49 -3.45
N TYR A 72 9.67 -12.34 -2.37
CA TYR A 72 8.45 -13.09 -2.13
C TYR A 72 7.26 -12.11 -2.13
N LYS A 73 6.13 -12.55 -2.68
CA LYS A 73 4.86 -11.83 -2.64
C LYS A 73 3.72 -12.78 -2.28
N ALA A 74 2.76 -12.30 -1.51
CA ALA A 74 1.52 -13.02 -1.27
C ALA A 74 0.63 -12.96 -2.50
N ASP A 75 0.45 -14.10 -3.17
CA ASP A 75 -0.54 -14.27 -4.24
C ASP A 75 -1.73 -15.08 -3.69
N SER A 76 -2.92 -14.61 -4.01
CA SER A 76 -4.17 -15.28 -3.62
C SER A 76 -5.07 -15.36 -4.83
N LEU A 77 -5.89 -16.40 -4.88
CA LEU A 77 -7.01 -16.50 -5.81
C LEU A 77 -8.24 -16.81 -4.98
N TYR A 78 -9.23 -15.93 -5.03
CA TYR A 78 -10.48 -16.10 -4.29
C TYR A 78 -11.67 -15.69 -5.14
N VAL A 79 -12.80 -16.29 -4.84
CA VAL A 79 -14.07 -16.04 -5.51
C VAL A 79 -15.08 -15.61 -4.46
N TYR A 80 -15.86 -14.58 -4.75
CA TYR A 80 -16.85 -14.06 -3.81
C TYR A 80 -18.05 -13.56 -4.60
N GLN A 81 -19.20 -13.58 -3.95
CA GLN A 81 -20.46 -13.18 -4.56
C GLN A 81 -20.90 -11.85 -3.96
N VAL A 82 -21.22 -10.90 -4.83
CA VAL A 82 -21.84 -9.62 -4.44
C VAL A 82 -23.17 -9.54 -5.17
N SER A 83 -24.26 -9.63 -4.40
CA SER A 83 -25.62 -9.78 -4.95
C SER A 83 -25.73 -11.04 -5.83
N GLU A 84 -26.09 -10.92 -7.10
CA GLU A 84 -26.21 -12.06 -8.03
C GLU A 84 -24.97 -12.28 -8.92
N LYS A 85 -23.92 -11.47 -8.73
CA LYS A 85 -22.71 -11.54 -9.57
C LYS A 85 -21.53 -12.11 -8.79
N THR A 86 -20.86 -13.06 -9.42
CA THR A 86 -19.64 -13.69 -8.90
C THR A 86 -18.42 -12.95 -9.42
N TYR A 87 -17.52 -12.58 -8.52
CA TYR A 87 -16.28 -11.86 -8.81
C TYR A 87 -15.07 -12.69 -8.37
N GLN A 88 -13.95 -12.48 -9.06
CA GLN A 88 -12.67 -13.11 -8.75
C GLN A 88 -11.66 -12.05 -8.33
N GLY A 89 -11.07 -12.23 -7.16
CA GLY A 89 -10.03 -11.35 -6.64
C GLY A 89 -8.68 -12.04 -6.59
N LYS A 90 -7.62 -11.22 -6.67
CA LYS A 90 -6.22 -11.68 -6.57
C LYS A 90 -5.38 -11.00 -5.50
N ARG A 91 -5.87 -9.87 -4.97
CA ARG A 91 -5.08 -9.01 -4.08
C ARG A 91 -5.32 -9.40 -2.63
N VAL A 92 -4.23 -9.56 -1.87
CA VAL A 92 -4.29 -9.90 -0.43
C VAL A 92 -4.53 -8.64 0.39
N SER A 93 -3.67 -7.61 0.30
CA SER A 93 -3.92 -6.33 0.95
C SER A 93 -3.57 -5.13 0.07
N PRO A 94 -4.08 -3.93 0.41
CA PRO A 94 -3.72 -2.67 -0.23
C PRO A 94 -2.25 -2.28 -0.05
N TRP A 95 -1.61 -2.77 1.00
CA TRP A 95 -0.19 -2.56 1.26
C TRP A 95 0.60 -3.74 0.70
N VAL A 96 1.18 -3.53 -0.49
CA VAL A 96 1.96 -4.57 -1.17
C VAL A 96 3.33 -4.63 -0.53
N ILE A 97 3.54 -5.64 0.32
CA ILE A 97 4.86 -5.94 0.88
C ILE A 97 5.57 -6.87 -0.10
N VAL A 98 6.68 -6.41 -0.66
CA VAL A 98 7.66 -7.25 -1.33
C VAL A 98 8.79 -7.42 -0.35
N ALA A 99 9.04 -8.65 0.07
CA ALA A 99 10.07 -8.93 1.06
C ALA A 99 11.09 -9.93 0.50
N SER A 100 12.36 -9.64 0.75
CA SER A 100 13.44 -10.60 0.57
C SER A 100 13.29 -11.76 1.56
N HIS A 101 14.12 -12.80 1.39
CA HIS A 101 14.07 -13.99 2.23
C HIS A 101 14.07 -13.69 3.75
N ASN A 102 14.85 -12.69 4.19
CA ASN A 102 14.97 -12.31 5.61
C ASN A 102 13.73 -11.60 6.16
N ALA A 103 12.93 -10.98 5.29
CA ALA A 103 11.70 -10.27 5.66
C ALA A 103 10.43 -11.08 5.32
N ARG A 104 10.56 -12.37 4.98
CA ARG A 104 9.44 -13.28 4.70
C ARG A 104 8.43 -13.39 5.84
N PHE A 105 8.85 -13.11 7.09
CA PHE A 105 7.95 -13.07 8.25
C PHE A 105 6.86 -11.99 8.11
N LEU A 106 7.13 -10.87 7.43
CA LEU A 106 6.14 -9.82 7.17
C LEU A 106 5.03 -10.31 6.23
N ILE A 107 5.40 -11.07 5.20
CA ILE A 107 4.44 -11.68 4.26
C ILE A 107 3.59 -12.72 4.97
N LYS A 108 4.19 -13.56 5.82
CA LYS A 108 3.43 -14.50 6.65
C LYS A 108 2.46 -13.78 7.58
N GLY A 109 2.90 -12.70 8.22
CA GLY A 109 2.02 -11.86 9.05
C GLY A 109 0.86 -11.26 8.25
N GLN A 110 1.10 -10.85 7.00
CA GLN A 110 0.05 -10.38 6.11
C GLN A 110 -0.96 -11.47 5.75
N LEU A 111 -0.51 -12.69 5.51
CA LEU A 111 -1.37 -13.85 5.23
C LEU A 111 -2.16 -14.32 6.46
N ASN A 112 -1.54 -14.30 7.64
CA ASN A 112 -2.22 -14.67 8.89
C ASN A 112 -3.34 -13.70 9.29
N ASN A 113 -3.36 -12.50 8.71
CA ASN A 113 -4.45 -11.53 8.92
C ASN A 113 -5.67 -11.79 8.01
N ILE A 114 -5.61 -12.80 7.13
CA ILE A 114 -6.80 -13.25 6.40
C ILE A 114 -7.72 -13.89 7.42
N LYS A 115 -8.94 -13.33 7.55
CA LYS A 115 -9.95 -13.87 8.44
C LYS A 115 -10.66 -15.02 7.75
N GLU A 116 -10.38 -16.22 8.23
CA GLU A 116 -11.19 -17.41 7.95
C GLU A 116 -12.34 -17.46 8.95
N ASN A 117 -13.56 -17.65 8.43
CA ASN A 117 -14.78 -17.81 9.19
C ASN A 117 -15.00 -19.30 9.53
N ASP A 118 -15.82 -19.59 10.55
CA ASP A 118 -16.09 -20.96 11.01
C ASP A 118 -16.71 -21.86 9.92
N ASP A 119 -17.32 -21.27 8.89
CA ASP A 119 -17.90 -21.94 7.73
C ASP A 119 -16.89 -22.23 6.60
N GLY A 120 -15.60 -21.93 6.82
CA GLY A 120 -14.53 -22.09 5.83
C GLY A 120 -14.50 -21.00 4.76
N THR A 121 -15.34 -19.96 4.89
CA THR A 121 -15.30 -18.77 4.02
C THR A 121 -14.25 -17.78 4.50
N VAL A 122 -13.82 -16.87 3.60
CA VAL A 122 -12.94 -15.76 3.92
C VAL A 122 -13.66 -14.42 3.75
N ASP A 123 -13.29 -13.45 4.58
CA ASP A 123 -13.76 -12.07 4.44
C ASP A 123 -13.12 -11.40 3.22
N VAL A 124 -13.95 -10.91 2.31
CA VAL A 124 -13.53 -10.16 1.13
C VAL A 124 -14.04 -8.73 1.22
N PHE A 125 -13.10 -7.79 1.33
CA PHE A 125 -13.37 -6.36 1.33
C PHE A 125 -13.37 -5.84 -0.11
N TYR A 126 -14.53 -5.42 -0.62
CA TYR A 126 -14.69 -5.01 -2.02
C TYR A 126 -15.08 -3.55 -2.16
N ASN A 127 -14.72 -2.94 -3.29
CA ASN A 127 -15.15 -1.57 -3.58
C ASN A 127 -16.62 -1.56 -4.04
N PRO A 128 -17.54 -0.86 -3.35
CA PRO A 128 -18.96 -0.85 -3.71
C PRO A 128 -19.22 -0.23 -5.08
N ARG A 129 -18.37 0.70 -5.55
CA ARG A 129 -18.48 1.34 -6.87
C ARG A 129 -17.82 0.54 -7.98
N LYS A 130 -16.88 -0.35 -7.65
CA LYS A 130 -16.19 -1.22 -8.60
C LYS A 130 -15.86 -2.57 -7.95
N PRO A 131 -16.85 -3.49 -7.85
CA PRO A 131 -16.72 -4.72 -7.08
C PRO A 131 -15.47 -5.53 -7.43
N GLU A 132 -15.09 -5.61 -8.72
CA GLU A 132 -13.85 -6.24 -9.21
C GLU A 132 -12.57 -5.90 -8.42
N LYS A 133 -12.53 -4.73 -7.79
CA LYS A 133 -11.44 -4.35 -6.91
C LYS A 133 -11.76 -4.78 -5.48
N SER A 134 -11.11 -5.86 -5.05
CA SER A 134 -11.22 -6.40 -3.70
C SER A 134 -9.86 -6.70 -3.05
N TYR A 135 -9.90 -6.89 -1.73
CA TYR A 135 -8.78 -7.27 -0.85
C TYR A 135 -9.26 -8.27 0.21
N LEU A 136 -8.37 -9.12 0.71
CA LEU A 136 -8.64 -10.05 1.82
C LEU A 136 -8.32 -9.46 3.19
N VAL A 137 -7.49 -8.43 3.24
CA VAL A 137 -7.03 -7.80 4.48
C VAL A 137 -7.19 -6.28 4.37
N LYS A 138 -7.82 -5.66 5.38
CA LYS A 138 -7.94 -4.20 5.47
C LYS A 138 -6.57 -3.56 5.76
N PRO A 139 -6.36 -2.28 5.38
CA PRO A 139 -5.22 -1.51 5.86
C PRO A 139 -5.17 -1.52 7.39
N GLY A 140 -4.04 -1.96 7.95
CA GLY A 140 -3.81 -1.91 9.39
C GLY A 140 -3.50 -0.48 9.86
N PHE A 141 -3.85 -0.18 11.12
CA PHE A 141 -3.57 1.11 11.75
C PHE A 141 -2.08 1.48 11.66
N PHE A 142 -1.18 0.54 11.98
CA PHE A 142 0.27 0.74 11.89
C PHE A 142 0.73 1.16 10.49
N GLY A 143 0.24 0.50 9.44
CA GLY A 143 0.59 0.84 8.05
C GLY A 143 0.12 2.25 7.66
N MET A 144 -1.05 2.66 8.14
CA MET A 144 -1.57 4.02 7.94
C MET A 144 -0.73 5.06 8.68
N VAL A 145 -0.34 4.80 9.93
CA VAL A 145 0.54 5.69 10.70
C VAL A 145 1.90 5.85 10.02
N ILE A 146 2.51 4.77 9.54
CA ILE A 146 3.78 4.83 8.80
C ILE A 146 3.63 5.65 7.51
N THR A 147 2.57 5.41 6.73
CA THR A 147 2.32 6.15 5.48
C THR A 147 2.10 7.64 5.75
N PHE A 148 1.40 7.98 6.83
CA PHE A 148 1.21 9.35 7.28
C PHE A 148 2.52 10.00 7.76
N GLY A 149 3.33 9.26 8.53
CA GLY A 149 4.65 9.72 8.97
C GLY A 149 5.57 10.02 7.78
N ILE A 150 5.60 9.16 6.77
CA ILE A 150 6.38 9.37 5.53
C ILE A 150 5.88 10.60 4.77
N ALA A 151 4.57 10.89 4.81
CA ALA A 151 4.04 12.10 4.20
C ALA A 151 4.50 13.37 4.95
N VAL A 152 4.35 13.40 6.27
CA VAL A 152 4.48 14.64 7.07
C VAL A 152 5.91 14.92 7.53
N LEU A 153 6.71 13.90 7.84
CA LEU A 153 8.06 14.11 8.38
C LEU A 153 8.99 14.87 7.44
N PRO A 154 9.07 14.57 6.13
CA PRO A 154 9.91 15.36 5.21
C PRO A 154 9.48 16.82 5.16
N LEU A 155 8.17 17.08 5.21
CA LEU A 155 7.63 18.43 5.27
C LEU A 155 8.04 19.13 6.57
N TYR A 156 7.86 18.48 7.71
CA TYR A 156 8.28 19.01 9.00
C TYR A 156 9.78 19.35 9.03
N PHE A 157 10.65 18.45 8.56
CA PHE A 157 12.09 18.71 8.52
C PHE A 157 12.48 19.81 7.55
N TYR A 158 11.81 19.90 6.39
CA TYR A 158 12.03 21.00 5.45
C TYR A 158 11.67 22.34 6.08
N LEU A 159 10.51 22.43 6.73
CA LEU A 159 10.06 23.64 7.41
C LEU A 159 11.09 24.05 8.48
N ASN A 160 11.50 23.15 9.38
CA ASN A 160 12.48 23.47 10.43
C ASN A 160 13.88 23.85 9.91
N ALA A 161 14.24 23.42 8.70
CA ALA A 161 15.57 23.69 8.15
C ALA A 161 15.64 25.00 7.36
N TYR A 162 14.51 25.50 6.84
CA TYR A 162 14.50 26.58 5.84
C TYR A 162 13.45 27.67 6.06
N LEU A 163 12.57 27.53 7.07
CA LEU A 163 11.54 28.51 7.47
C LEU A 163 11.61 28.77 8.98
#